data_AF-A0A831UGS7-F1
#
_entry.id   AF-A0A831UGS7-F1
#
_cell.length_a   1.000
_cell.length_b   1.000
_cell.length_c   1.000
_cell.angle_alpha   90.00
_cell.angle_beta   90.00
_cell.angle_gamma   90.00
#
_symmetry.space_group_name_H-M   'P 1'
#
loop_
_entity.id
_entity.type
_entity.pdbx_description
1 polymer ?
#
loop_
_entity_poly.entity_id
_entity_poly.type
_entity_poly.pdbx_seq_one_letter_code
_entity_poly.pdbx_strand_id
1 'polypeptide(L)'
;MDPIQLAYFLVALLFIVGLKRMAHPTTAKSGIVWAGWGMVLAVLATFLWPGMGNLPLILLALFLGGAVAWWAAVKVAMTDMPQMVA
;
A
#
# COMPACT_ATOMS: atom_id res chain seq x y z
N MET A 1 -10.35 0.53 21.97
CA MET A 1 -9.41 0.80 20.86
C MET A 1 -9.93 2.02 20.14
N ASP A 2 -9.08 3.02 19.97
CA ASP A 2 -9.45 4.20 19.19
C ASP A 2 -9.64 3.81 17.71
N PRO A 3 -10.45 4.55 16.92
CA PRO A 3 -10.74 4.19 15.53
C PRO A 3 -9.51 3.93 14.67
N ILE A 4 -8.42 4.67 14.92
CA ILE A 4 -7.13 4.52 14.23
C ILE A 4 -6.47 3.18 14.58
N GLN A 5 -6.51 2.78 15.86
CA GLN A 5 -5.94 1.50 16.30
C GLN A 5 -6.74 0.32 15.72
N LEU A 6 -8.07 0.46 15.65
CA LEU A 6 -8.92 -0.55 15.01
C LEU A 6 -8.60 -0.66 13.52
N ALA A 7 -8.41 0.47 12.82
CA ALA A 7 -8.00 0.47 11.42
C ALA A 7 -6.64 -0.22 11.23
N TYR A 8 -5.65 0.08 12.06
CA TYR A 8 -4.33 -0.57 11.98
C TYR A 8 -4.37 -2.06 12.28
N PHE A 9 -5.24 -2.49 13.20
CA PHE A 9 -5.49 -3.91 13.43
C PHE A 9 -6.05 -4.59 12.17
N LEU A 10 -7.04 -3.98 11.52
CA LEU A 10 -7.59 -4.50 10.25
C LEU A 10 -6.55 -4.50 9.13
N VAL A 11 -5.71 -3.46 9.02
CA VAL A 11 -4.60 -3.39 8.06
C VAL A 11 -3.64 -4.56 8.26
N ALA A 12 -3.25 -4.86 9.50
CA ALA A 12 -2.39 -5.99 9.81
C ALA A 12 -3.01 -7.32 9.35
N LEU A 13 -4.31 -7.52 9.60
CA LEU A 13 -5.02 -8.71 9.11
C LEU A 13 -5.03 -8.79 7.57
N LEU A 14 -5.27 -7.67 6.88
CA LEU A 14 -5.27 -7.61 5.42
C LEU A 14 -3.89 -7.94 4.83
N PHE A 15 -2.81 -7.45 5.43
CA PHE A 15 -1.44 -7.80 5.00
C PHE A 15 -1.11 -9.28 5.25
N ILE A 16 -1.50 -9.83 6.40
CA ILE A 16 -1.31 -11.26 6.70
C ILE A 16 -2.04 -12.12 5.67
N VAL A 17 -3.31 -11.82 5.38
CA VAL A 17 -4.10 -12.54 4.38
C VAL A 17 -3.51 -12.36 2.99
N GLY A 18 -3.09 -11.15 2.64
CA GLY A 18 -2.46 -10.85 1.36
C GLY A 18 -1.20 -11.68 1.13
N LEU A 19 -0.27 -11.67 2.09
CA LEU A 19 0.98 -12.45 2.01
C LEU A 19 0.72 -13.95 1.95
N LYS A 20 -0.18 -14.47 2.81
CA LYS A 20 -0.57 -15.88 2.79
C LYS A 20 -1.11 -16.30 1.42
N ARG A 21 -1.92 -15.46 0.78
CA ARG A 21 -2.49 -15.75 -0.55
C ARG A 21 -1.45 -15.65 -1.67
N MET A 22 -0.47 -14.75 -1.55
CA MET A 22 0.64 -14.63 -2.51
C MET A 22 1.55 -15.86 -2.50
N ALA A 23 1.63 -16.60 -1.39
CA ALA A 23 2.42 -17.82 -1.26
C ALA A 23 1.82 -19.08 -1.92
N HIS A 24 0.57 -19.02 -2.43
CA HIS A 24 -0.10 -20.16 -3.08
C HIS A 24 -0.48 -19.85 -4.53
N PRO A 25 -0.14 -20.72 -5.52
CA PRO A 25 -0.35 -20.43 -6.95
C PRO A 25 -1.80 -20.12 -7.33
N THR A 26 -2.77 -20.83 -6.74
CA THR A 26 -4.20 -20.64 -7.03
C THR A 26 -4.76 -19.32 -6.51
N THR A 27 -4.15 -18.73 -5.47
CA THR A 27 -4.60 -17.47 -4.86
C THR A 27 -3.68 -16.29 -5.11
N ALA A 28 -2.52 -16.50 -5.76
CA ALA A 28 -1.44 -15.52 -5.87
C ALA A 28 -1.92 -14.16 -6.41
N LYS A 29 -2.67 -14.17 -7.53
CA LYS A 29 -3.20 -12.94 -8.16
C LYS A 29 -4.11 -12.13 -7.24
N SER A 30 -4.88 -12.81 -6.39
CA SER A 30 -5.77 -12.13 -5.45
C SER A 30 -5.05 -11.61 -4.20
N GLY A 31 -3.90 -12.20 -3.82
CA GLY A 31 -3.19 -11.82 -2.60
C GLY A 31 -2.71 -10.37 -2.60
N ILE A 32 -2.20 -9.90 -3.75
CA ILE A 32 -1.79 -8.49 -3.90
C ILE A 32 -2.98 -7.52 -3.78
N VAL A 33 -4.19 -7.93 -4.17
CA VAL A 33 -5.40 -7.10 -4.02
C VAL A 33 -5.78 -6.93 -2.54
N TRP A 34 -5.67 -7.99 -1.73
CA TRP A 34 -5.88 -7.91 -0.27
C TRP A 34 -4.87 -6.95 0.38
N ALA A 35 -3.59 -7.05 0.02
CA ALA A 35 -2.56 -6.14 0.52
C ALA A 35 -2.78 -4.69 0.06
N GLY A 36 -3.24 -4.48 -1.18
CA GLY A 36 -3.58 -3.16 -1.73
C GLY A 36 -4.67 -2.46 -0.92
N TRP A 37 -5.75 -3.15 -0.56
CA TRP A 37 -6.79 -2.60 0.33
C TRP A 37 -6.24 -2.27 1.72
N GLY A 38 -5.31 -3.08 2.25
CA GLY A 38 -4.60 -2.78 3.49
C GLY A 38 -3.84 -1.45 3.41
N MET A 39 -3.12 -1.22 2.32
CA MET A 39 -2.36 0.03 2.14
C MET A 39 -3.28 1.27 2.04
N VAL A 40 -4.38 1.17 1.28
CA VAL A 40 -5.37 2.27 1.16
C VAL A 40 -5.96 2.61 2.52
N LEU A 41 -6.38 1.60 3.29
CA LEU A 41 -6.95 1.80 4.62
C LEU A 41 -5.95 2.43 5.60
N ALA A 42 -4.68 1.99 5.57
CA ALA A 42 -3.62 2.57 6.40
C ALA A 42 -3.44 4.06 6.11
N VAL A 43 -3.25 4.43 4.85
CA VAL A 43 -3.04 5.83 4.44
C VAL A 43 -4.23 6.70 4.87
N LEU A 44 -5.46 6.26 4.61
CA LEU A 44 -6.67 7.01 5.01
C LEU A 44 -6.80 7.14 6.53
N ALA A 45 -6.52 6.09 7.29
CA ALA A 45 -6.56 6.13 8.75
C ALA A 45 -5.50 7.09 9.32
N THR A 46 -4.31 7.14 8.72
CA THR A 46 -3.25 8.06 9.14
C THR A 46 -3.65 9.52 8.97
N PHE A 47 -4.48 9.90 7.98
CA PHE A 47 -4.98 11.27 7.87
C PHE A 47 -5.82 11.74 9.07
N LEU A 48 -6.33 10.83 9.90
CA LEU A 48 -7.06 11.14 11.13
C LEU A 48 -6.14 11.26 12.35
N TRP A 49 -4.82 11.16 12.17
CA TRP A 49 -3.86 11.19 13.26
C TRP A 49 -3.91 12.53 14.03
N PRO A 50 -3.98 12.52 15.37
CA PRO A 50 -4.02 13.74 16.17
C PRO A 50 -2.79 14.62 15.94
N GLY A 51 -3.01 15.91 15.67
CA GLY A 51 -1.92 16.87 15.44
C GLY A 51 -1.32 16.82 14.03
N MET A 52 -1.99 16.19 13.06
CA MET A 52 -1.55 16.22 11.66
C MET A 52 -1.54 17.65 11.10
N GLY A 53 -0.36 18.08 10.63
CA GLY A 53 -0.15 19.35 9.93
C GLY A 53 0.30 19.15 8.48
N ASN A 54 0.62 20.25 7.80
CA ASN A 54 1.26 20.24 6.47
C ASN A 54 0.54 19.42 5.38
N LEU A 55 -0.80 19.33 5.43
CA LEU A 55 -1.60 18.58 4.48
C LEU A 55 -1.27 18.84 3.00
N PRO A 56 -1.03 20.10 2.55
CA PRO A 56 -0.64 20.34 1.15
C PRO A 56 0.67 19.65 0.76
N LEU A 57 1.66 19.63 1.66
CA LEU A 57 2.94 18.95 1.42
C LEU A 57 2.78 17.44 1.41
N ILE A 58 1.96 16.88 2.32
CA ILE A 58 1.68 15.44 2.39
C ILE A 58 1.03 14.98 1.08
N LEU A 59 -0.01 15.67 0.62
CA LEU A 59 -0.72 15.32 -0.61
C LEU A 59 0.17 15.45 -1.84
N LEU A 60 0.98 16.51 -1.91
CA LEU A 60 1.93 16.70 -3.01
C LEU A 60 2.98 15.58 -3.05
N ALA A 61 3.55 15.22 -1.90
CA ALA A 61 4.53 14.15 -1.79
C ALA A 61 3.93 12.78 -2.16
N LEU A 62 2.73 12.47 -1.66
CA LEU A 62 2.02 11.24 -1.99
C LEU A 62 1.74 11.13 -3.50
N PHE A 63 1.27 12.22 -4.11
CA PHE A 63 0.95 12.26 -5.53
C PHE A 63 2.20 12.10 -6.40
N LEU A 64 3.25 12.89 -6.15
CA LEU A 64 4.48 12.83 -6.95
C LEU A 64 5.18 11.47 -6.80
N GLY A 65 5.33 10.97 -5.57
CA GLY A 65 5.95 9.67 -5.34
C GLY A 65 5.17 8.52 -5.97
N GLY A 66 3.85 8.50 -5.76
CA GLY A 66 2.97 7.47 -6.32
C GLY A 66 2.93 7.50 -7.85
N ALA A 67 2.81 8.68 -8.45
CA ALA A 67 2.72 8.83 -9.91
C ALA A 67 4.03 8.42 -10.62
N VAL A 68 5.18 8.88 -10.11
CA VAL A 68 6.49 8.54 -10.70
C VAL A 68 6.77 7.04 -10.56
N ALA A 69 6.54 6.46 -9.38
CA ALA A 69 6.71 5.02 -9.17
C ALA A 69 5.79 4.19 -10.06
N TRP A 70 4.51 4.56 -10.17
CA TRP A 70 3.55 3.88 -11.03
C TRP A 70 3.97 3.94 -12.50
N TRP A 71 4.35 5.12 -12.99
CA TRP A 71 4.76 5.30 -14.38
C TRP A 71 5.99 4.47 -14.75
N ALA A 72 6.99 4.44 -13.87
CA ALA A 72 8.18 3.62 -14.08
C ALA A 72 7.83 2.12 -14.07
N ALA A 73 7.06 1.66 -13.09
CA ALA A 73 6.72 0.25 -12.90
C ALA A 73 5.95 -0.37 -14.09
N VAL A 74 5.12 0.41 -14.79
CA VAL A 74 4.34 -0.10 -15.93
C VAL A 74 5.08 -0.03 -17.27
N LYS A 75 6.16 0.74 -17.36
CA LYS A 75 6.84 1.04 -18.64
C LYS A 75 8.10 0.18 -18.89
N VAL A 76 8.71 -0.33 -17.83
CA VAL A 76 9.94 -1.13 -17.91
C VAL A 76 9.70 -2.50 -18.54
N ALA A 77 10.76 -3.10 -19.08
CA ALA A 77 10.71 -4.47 -19.60
C ALA A 77 10.54 -5.49 -18.47
N MET A 78 9.89 -6.62 -18.74
CA MET A 78 9.72 -7.70 -17.74
C MET A 78 11.06 -8.28 -17.26
N THR A 79 12.12 -8.18 -18.07
CA THR A 79 13.49 -8.57 -17.71
C THR A 79 14.08 -7.67 -16.62
N ASP A 80 13.57 -6.44 -16.50
CA ASP A 80 14.09 -5.42 -15.59
C ASP A 80 13.37 -5.41 -14.23
N MET A 81 12.39 -6.30 -14.03
CA MET A 81 11.61 -6.37 -12.80
C MET A 81 12.48 -6.61 -11.54
N PRO A 82 13.54 -7.44 -11.54
CA PRO A 82 14.36 -7.65 -10.34
C PRO A 82 15.01 -6.37 -9.81
N GLN A 83 15.58 -5.52 -10.68
CA GLN A 83 16.21 -4.27 -10.24
C GLN A 83 15.21 -3.18 -9.86
N MET A 84 13.96 -3.27 -10.32
CA MET A 84 12.90 -2.35 -9.92
C MET A 84 12.37 -2.63 -8.52
N VAL A 85 12.69 -3.80 -7.95
CA VAL A 85 12.40 -4.15 -6.55
C VAL A 85 13.49 -3.66 -5.59
N ALA A 86 14.74 -3.58 -6.08
CA ALA A 86 15.91 -3.16 -5.29
C ALA A 86 15.88 -1.65 -5.00
#